data_AF-A0A951KYW3-F1
#
_entry.id   AF-A0A951KYW3-F1
#
_cell.length_a   1.000
_cell.length_b   1.000
_cell.length_c   1.000
_cell.angle_alpha   90.00
_cell.angle_beta   90.00
_cell.angle_gamma   90.00
#
_symmetry.space_group_name_H-M   'P 1'
#
loop_
_entity.id
_entity.type
_entity.pdbx_description
1 polymer ?
#
loop_
_entity_poly.entity_id
_entity_poly.type
_entity_poly.pdbx_seq_one_letter_code
_entity_poly.pdbx_strand_id
1 'polypeptide(L)'
;MTSSENSTLALRVAQADEDPVVRRLADLDDSRPLTGQVLLALVDGEAVAAASLGDGRVVANPFRPTADTVTLLSLRASQLGRRRARRRRARVPLIPRLRAA
;
A
#
# COMPACT_ATOMS: atom_id res chain seq x y z
N MET A 1 23.43 16.07 22.67
CA MET A 1 23.80 15.82 21.26
C MET A 1 22.65 15.04 20.65
N THR A 2 21.87 15.68 19.77
CA THR A 2 20.74 15.05 19.08
C THR A 2 21.31 14.08 18.05
N SER A 3 21.25 12.77 18.32
CA SER A 3 21.51 11.75 17.31
C SER A 3 20.44 11.89 16.22
N SER A 4 20.76 12.60 15.13
CA SER A 4 20.02 12.47 13.89
C SER A 4 20.36 11.10 13.29
N GLU A 5 19.72 10.04 13.79
CA GLU A 5 19.82 8.73 13.15
C GLU A 5 19.02 8.79 11.85
N ASN A 6 19.74 8.71 10.72
CA ASN A 6 19.16 8.85 9.39
C ASN A 6 18.54 7.51 8.97
N SER A 7 17.35 7.19 9.46
CA SER A 7 16.63 5.96 9.08
C SER A 7 16.20 6.00 7.61
N THR A 8 16.42 4.89 6.91
CA THR A 8 16.02 4.75 5.51
C THR A 8 14.62 4.16 5.41
N LEU A 9 13.70 4.90 4.77
CA LEU A 9 12.35 4.43 4.48
C LEU A 9 12.24 3.94 3.02
N ALA A 10 11.91 2.67 2.83
CA ALA A 10 11.61 2.08 1.52
C ALA A 10 10.12 1.76 1.38
N LEU A 11 9.52 2.17 0.25
CA LEU A 11 8.13 1.84 -0.11
C LEU A 11 8.11 0.94 -1.34
N ARG A 12 7.68 -0.31 -1.20
CA ARG A 12 7.66 -1.27 -2.32
C ARG A 12 6.45 -2.19 -2.28
N VAL A 13 6.09 -2.75 -3.43
CA VAL A 13 5.00 -3.73 -3.51
C VAL A 13 5.46 -5.03 -2.84
N ALA A 14 4.57 -5.65 -2.06
CA ALA A 14 4.79 -6.95 -1.45
C ALA A 14 4.94 -8.03 -2.52
N GLN A 15 5.86 -8.95 -2.31
CA GLN A 15 5.98 -10.19 -3.07
C GLN A 15 4.95 -11.22 -2.57
N ALA A 16 4.67 -12.24 -3.38
CA ALA A 16 3.62 -13.22 -3.09
C ALA A 16 3.89 -14.06 -1.83
N ASP A 17 5.16 -14.24 -1.47
CA ASP A 17 5.62 -14.94 -0.29
C ASP A 17 5.63 -14.07 0.98
N GLU A 18 5.34 -12.77 0.88
CA GLU A 18 5.32 -11.82 1.99
C GLU A 18 3.92 -11.63 2.62
N ASP A 19 2.93 -12.41 2.19
CA ASP A 19 1.60 -12.48 2.83
C ASP A 19 1.67 -12.69 4.37
N PRO A 20 2.56 -13.53 4.93
CA PRO A 20 2.72 -13.66 6.37
C PRO A 20 3.16 -12.35 7.05
N VAL A 21 3.98 -11.53 6.41
CA VAL A 21 4.44 -10.24 6.94
C VAL A 21 3.27 -9.26 7.03
N VAL A 22 2.45 -9.21 5.98
CA VAL A 22 1.24 -8.37 5.94
C VAL A 22 0.23 -8.80 7.01
N ARG A 23 0.02 -10.11 7.17
CA ARG A 23 -0.88 -10.66 8.19
C ARG A 23 -0.39 -10.31 9.59
N ARG A 24 0.90 -10.47 9.86
CA ARG A 24 1.49 -10.08 11.15
C ARG A 24 1.25 -8.61 11.48
N LEU A 25 1.42 -7.70 10.51
CA LEU A 25 1.14 -6.27 10.73
C LEU A 25 -0.34 -6.02 11.04
N ALA A 26 -1.24 -6.71 10.34
CA ALA A 26 -2.68 -6.60 10.60
C ALA A 26 -3.05 -7.15 11.99
N ASP A 27 -2.44 -8.27 12.41
CA ASP A 27 -2.65 -8.86 13.73
C ASP A 27 -2.12 -7.93 14.84
N LEU A 28 -0.97 -7.28 14.63
CA LEU A 28 -0.43 -6.28 15.56
C LEU A 28 -1.35 -5.07 15.71
N ASP A 29 -2.02 -4.67 14.63
CA ASP A 29 -2.94 -3.52 14.56
C ASP A 29 -4.40 -3.89 14.86
N ASP A 30 -4.65 -5.08 15.41
CA ASP A 30 -5.98 -5.67 15.68
C ASP A 30 -6.98 -5.49 14.51
N SER A 31 -6.48 -5.69 13.30
CA SER A 31 -7.15 -5.35 12.06
C SER A 31 -7.30 -6.56 11.15
N ARG A 32 -8.36 -6.56 10.32
CA ARG A 32 -8.53 -7.60 9.30
C ARG A 32 -7.37 -7.57 8.30
N PRO A 33 -6.82 -8.72 7.88
CA PRO A 33 -5.76 -8.78 6.88
C PRO A 33 -6.09 -7.97 5.62
N LEU A 34 -5.06 -7.33 5.06
CA LEU A 34 -5.16 -6.69 3.76
C LEU A 34 -5.25 -7.75 2.67
N THR A 35 -5.96 -7.44 1.59
CA THR A 35 -6.18 -8.36 0.47
C THR A 35 -5.70 -7.77 -0.84
N GLY A 36 -5.32 -8.65 -1.77
CA GLY A 36 -4.85 -8.24 -3.10
C GLY A 36 -3.44 -7.66 -3.03
N GLN A 37 -3.14 -6.68 -3.87
CA GLN A 37 -1.79 -6.12 -3.89
C GLN A 37 -1.56 -5.09 -2.80
N VAL A 38 -0.50 -5.31 -2.04
CA VAL A 38 -0.14 -4.52 -0.87
C VAL A 38 1.18 -3.78 -1.13
N LEU A 39 1.26 -2.55 -0.66
CA LEU A 39 2.46 -1.75 -0.59
C LEU A 39 3.00 -1.81 0.84
N LEU A 40 4.23 -2.27 1.01
CA LEU A 40 4.93 -2.30 2.29
C LEU A 40 5.76 -1.03 2.49
N ALA A 41 5.80 -0.56 3.72
CA ALA A 41 6.75 0.41 4.22
C ALA A 41 7.79 -0.29 5.09
N LEU A 42 9.06 -0.19 4.71
CA LEU A 42 10.17 -0.76 5.43
C LEU A 42 11.06 0.35 5.99
N VAL A 43 11.29 0.33 7.30
CA VAL A 43 12.27 1.20 7.96
C VAL A 43 13.49 0.34 8.23
N ASP A 44 14.62 0.72 7.65
CA ASP A 44 15.90 0.00 7.78
C ASP A 44 15.79 -1.51 7.47
N GLY A 45 14.95 -1.82 6.46
CA GLY A 45 14.72 -3.19 5.99
C GLY A 45 13.62 -3.96 6.75
N GLU A 46 13.06 -3.41 7.82
CA GLU A 46 11.97 -4.04 8.58
C GLU A 46 10.61 -3.46 8.17
N ALA A 47 9.65 -4.33 7.81
CA ALA A 47 8.29 -3.90 7.50
C ALA A 47 7.56 -3.40 8.75
N VAL A 48 7.17 -2.12 8.75
CA VAL A 48 6.49 -1.47 9.88
C VAL A 48 5.06 -1.03 9.57
N ALA A 49 4.70 -0.94 8.29
CA ALA A 49 3.34 -0.64 7.86
C ALA A 49 3.05 -1.21 6.47
N ALA A 50 1.78 -1.40 6.15
CA ALA A 50 1.31 -1.95 4.89
C ALA A 50 0.02 -1.25 4.44
N ALA A 51 -0.14 -1.04 3.14
CA ALA A 51 -1.32 -0.42 2.56
C ALA A 51 -1.83 -1.20 1.35
N SER A 52 -3.13 -1.45 1.30
CA SER A 52 -3.77 -2.07 0.15
C SER A 52 -3.90 -1.08 -1.00
N LEU A 53 -3.46 -1.49 -2.19
CA LEU A 53 -3.59 -0.70 -3.42
C LEU A 53 -4.99 -0.81 -4.04
N GLY A 54 -5.86 -1.68 -3.52
CA GLY A 54 -7.22 -1.89 -4.02
C GLY A 54 -8.25 -0.98 -3.36
N ASP A 55 -8.25 -0.94 -2.03
CA ASP A 55 -9.24 -0.23 -1.21
C ASP A 55 -8.61 0.89 -0.34
N GLY A 56 -7.28 1.02 -0.32
CA GLY A 56 -6.59 2.07 0.42
C GLY A 56 -6.50 1.84 1.93
N ARG A 57 -6.92 0.68 2.45
CA ARG A 57 -6.78 0.34 3.86
C ARG A 57 -5.31 0.26 4.25
N VAL A 58 -4.98 0.71 5.45
CA VAL A 58 -3.64 0.70 6.01
C VAL A 58 -3.65 -0.09 7.31
N VAL A 59 -2.58 -0.84 7.54
CA VAL A 59 -2.25 -1.44 8.84
C VAL A 59 -0.83 -1.05 9.22
N ALA A 60 -0.56 -0.80 10.48
CA ALA A 60 0.75 -0.40 10.96
C ALA A 60 1.13 -1.10 12.26
N ASN A 61 2.41 -1.18 12.56
CA ASN A 61 2.86 -1.61 13.88
C ASN A 61 2.55 -0.51 14.91
N PRO A 62 1.61 -0.73 15.85
CA PRO A 62 1.21 0.31 16.82
C PRO A 62 2.23 0.49 17.95
N PHE A 63 3.20 -0.43 18.08
CA PHE A 63 4.26 -0.38 19.09
C PHE A 63 5.49 0.41 18.61
N ARG A 64 5.38 1.12 17.48
CA ARG A 64 6.42 1.97 16.89
C ARG A 64 5.84 3.30 16.44
N PRO A 65 6.64 4.39 16.42
CA PRO A 65 6.19 5.68 15.90
C PRO A 65 6.10 5.65 14.37
N THR A 66 4.97 5.16 13.85
CA THR A 66 4.76 4.93 12.40
C THR A 66 3.91 6.01 11.72
N ALA A 67 3.51 7.09 12.41
CA ALA A 67 2.58 8.09 11.88
C ALA A 67 3.05 8.75 10.56
N ASP A 68 4.32 9.18 10.50
CA ASP A 68 4.89 9.78 9.30
C ASP A 68 5.04 8.75 8.17
N THR A 69 5.44 7.53 8.52
CA THR A 69 5.53 6.40 7.59
C THR A 69 4.17 6.07 6.98
N VAL A 70 3.11 6.02 7.80
CA VAL A 70 1.72 5.77 7.38
C VAL A 70 1.24 6.89 6.46
N THR A 71 1.58 8.15 6.74
CA THR A 71 1.23 9.29 5.90
C THR A 71 1.85 9.16 4.50
N LEU A 72 3.16 8.91 4.44
CA LEU A 72 3.87 8.72 3.16
C LEU A 72 3.39 7.47 2.41
N LEU A 73 3.15 6.38 3.13
CA LEU A 73 2.66 5.13 2.58
C LEU A 73 1.26 5.30 1.95
N SER A 74 0.35 5.97 2.67
CA SER A 74 -1.02 6.25 2.21
C SER A 74 -1.01 7.11 0.95
N LEU A 75 -0.20 8.17 0.94
CA LEU A 75 -0.02 9.02 -0.22
C LEU A 75 0.47 8.20 -1.42
N ARG A 76 1.49 7.37 -1.22
CA ARG A 76 2.05 6.54 -2.30
C ARG A 76 1.07 5.49 -2.81
N ALA A 77 0.33 4.84 -1.90
CA ALA A 77 -0.69 3.86 -2.24
C ALA A 77 -1.80 4.48 -3.11
N SER A 78 -2.26 5.68 -2.76
CA SER A 78 -3.26 6.41 -3.54
C SER A 78 -2.80 6.71 -4.98
N GLN A 79 -1.53 7.12 -5.15
CA GLN A 79 -0.95 7.41 -6.47
C GLN A 79 -0.89 6.15 -7.34
N LEU A 80 -0.46 5.03 -6.77
CA LEU A 80 -0.38 3.74 -7.47
C LEU A 80 -1.77 3.18 -7.81
N GLY A 81 -2.73 3.27 -6.88
CA GLY A 81 -4.12 2.88 -7.08
C GLY A 81 -4.78 3.67 -8.22
N ARG A 82 -4.63 5.00 -8.23
CA ARG A 82 -5.14 5.87 -9.30
C ARG A 82 -4.53 5.52 -10.66
N ARG A 83 -3.22 5.27 -10.72
CA ARG A 83 -2.53 4.87 -11.96
C ARG A 83 -3.09 3.55 -12.51
N ARG A 84 -3.46 2.61 -11.63
CA ARG A 84 -4.09 1.33 -12.00
C ARG A 84 -5.50 1.49 -12.51
N ALA A 85 -6.33 2.26 -11.82
CA ALA A 85 -7.70 2.53 -12.25
C ALA A 85 -7.72 3.17 -13.65
N ARG A 86 -6.83 4.14 -13.91
CA ARG A 86 -6.67 4.75 -15.25
C ARG A 86 -6.29 3.73 -16.33
N ARG A 87 -5.30 2.87 -16.06
CA ARG A 87 -4.88 1.81 -17.00
C ARG A 87 -6.00 0.81 -17.29
N ARG A 88 -6.82 0.45 -16.29
CA ARG A 88 -7.98 -0.43 -16.48
C ARG A 88 -9.04 0.21 -17.38
N ARG A 89 -9.34 1.49 -17.19
CA ARG A 89 -10.32 2.23 -18.02
C ARG A 89 -9.86 2.38 -19.48
N ALA A 90 -8.57 2.65 -19.71
CA ALA A 90 -8.03 2.75 -21.07
C ALA A 90 -8.06 1.43 -21.86
N ARG A 91 -8.26 0.29 -21.19
CA ARG A 91 -8.36 -1.03 -21.82
C ARG A 91 -9.79 -1.43 -22.17
N VAL A 92 -10.80 -0.63 -21.81
CA VAL A 92 -12.18 -0.91 -22.20
C VAL A 92 -12.35 -0.50 -23.66
N PRO A 93 -12.62 -1.42 -24.60
CA PRO A 93 -12.86 -1.06 -25.99
C PRO A 93 -14.10 -0.16 -26.04
N LEU A 94 -13.97 0.99 -26.71
CA LEU A 94 -15.12 1.81 -27.09
C LEU A 94 -15.91 1.01 -28.11
N ILE A 95 -16.91 0.25 -27.67
CA ILE A 95 -17.88 -0.34 -28.58
C ILE A 95 -18.65 0.86 -29.16
N PRO A 96 -18.54 1.15 -30.47
CA PRO A 96 -19.29 2.25 -31.05
C PRO A 96 -20.77 1.88 -30.94
N ARG A 97 -21.56 2.73 -30.28
CA ARG A 97 -23.01 2.60 -30.28
C ARG A 97 -23.48 2.91 -31.70
N LEU A 98 -23.63 1.86 -32.51
CA LEU A 98 -24.36 1.94 -33.76
C LEU A 98 -25.78 2.38 -33.44
N ARG A 99 -26.11 3.62 -33.79
CA ARG A 99 -27.49 4.09 -33.87
C ARG A 99 -28.19 3.24 -34.92
N ALA A 100 -29.12 2.40 -34.49
CA ALA A 100 -30.14 1.87 -35.38
C ALA A 100 -31.02 3.03 -35.84
N ALA A 101 -31.36 2.99 -37.13
CA ALA A 101 -32.02 4.03 -37.93
C ALA A 101 -33.44 4.39 -37.44
#